data_AF-A0AAN9R5T5-F1
#
_entry.id   AF-A0AAN9R5T5-F1
#
_cell.length_a   1.000
_cell.length_b   1.000
_cell.length_c   1.000
_cell.angle_alpha   90.00
_cell.angle_beta   90.00
_cell.angle_gamma   90.00
#
_symmetry.space_group_name_H-M   'P 1'
#
loop_
_entity.id
_entity.type
_entity.pdbx_description
1 polymer ?
#
loop_
_entity_poly.entity_id
_entity_poly.type
_entity_poly.pdbx_seq_one_letter_code
_entity_poly.pdbx_strand_id
1 'polypeptide(L)'
;MESESKQVKHTMGTKLGVLDTLKEAVTFYVKNINFIIFTFLISLPFFFVMVYFEILFQETLVVTPEIISVLPFHERSYFGFYSMDTYITTKSFSKDYLPALVQLIFIYLVPLHVLEFCSAVVTVDLASKLRSEENNMSLKDMFKRSIDMSIIKGTFITSLYMLFLSTCLLIAFPWTESNCYSFFRVFGYRIFFVICFLAFAKLLMIYLEWSAIWNMSIVVSVLEGVYGVGALRVAYFFSRGNQKVDEELGKDLENDS
;
A
#
# COMPACT_ATOMS: atom_id res chain seq x y z
N MET A 1 -26.61 -8.51 31.14
CA MET A 1 -26.78 -8.79 29.71
C MET A 1 -27.64 -7.75 28.98
N GLU A 2 -28.72 -7.21 29.57
CA GLU A 2 -29.53 -6.16 28.92
C GLU A 2 -29.04 -4.71 29.17
N SER A 3 -28.12 -4.52 30.13
CA SER A 3 -27.49 -3.23 30.40
C SER A 3 -26.29 -2.93 29.48
N GLU A 4 -25.58 -3.95 29.02
CA GLU A 4 -24.43 -3.82 28.10
C GLU A 4 -24.90 -3.52 26.67
N SER A 5 -26.06 -4.06 26.25
CA SER A 5 -26.64 -3.77 24.93
C SER A 5 -27.17 -2.34 24.80
N LYS A 6 -27.57 -1.71 25.91
CA LYS A 6 -27.97 -0.29 25.93
C LYS A 6 -26.76 0.66 25.92
N GLN A 7 -25.64 0.27 26.52
CA GLN A 7 -24.41 1.06 26.50
C GLN A 7 -23.75 1.04 25.11
N VAL A 8 -23.80 -0.09 24.41
CA VAL A 8 -23.34 -0.20 23.00
C VAL A 8 -24.25 0.58 22.05
N LYS A 9 -25.58 0.61 22.30
CA LYS A 9 -26.53 1.43 21.52
C LYS A 9 -26.35 2.93 21.70
N HIS A 10 -25.92 3.40 22.87
CA HIS A 10 -25.72 4.84 23.11
C HIS A 10 -24.43 5.37 22.48
N THR A 11 -23.44 4.51 22.20
CA THR A 11 -22.21 4.88 21.47
C THR A 11 -22.38 4.82 19.94
N MET A 12 -23.43 4.15 19.44
CA MET A 12 -23.84 4.14 18.02
C MET A 12 -24.61 5.40 17.58
N GLY A 13 -24.64 6.43 18.43
CA GLY A 13 -25.43 7.64 18.26
C GLY A 13 -24.73 8.80 17.56
N THR A 14 -23.74 8.57 16.69
CA THR A 14 -23.28 9.59 15.74
C THR A 14 -22.66 8.88 14.54
N LYS A 15 -23.47 8.68 13.50
CA LYS A 15 -23.02 8.30 12.17
C LYS A 15 -22.23 9.48 11.60
N LEU A 16 -20.97 9.67 12.01
CA LEU A 16 -20.09 10.64 11.37
C LEU A 16 -19.96 10.20 9.91
N GLY A 17 -20.33 11.06 8.97
CA GLY A 17 -19.99 10.80 7.58
C GLY A 17 -18.48 10.64 7.43
N VAL A 18 -18.01 9.98 6.37
CA VAL A 18 -16.56 9.87 6.07
C VAL A 18 -15.89 11.24 6.13
N LEU A 19 -16.58 12.28 5.67
CA LEU A 19 -16.14 13.67 5.73
C LEU A 19 -16.05 14.23 7.15
N ASP A 20 -17.00 13.92 8.02
CA ASP A 20 -16.96 14.37 9.42
C ASP A 20 -15.81 13.69 10.17
N THR A 21 -15.62 12.39 9.93
CA THR A 21 -14.52 11.61 10.52
C THR A 21 -13.17 12.17 10.06
N LEU A 22 -13.04 12.45 8.76
CA LEU A 22 -11.85 13.09 8.20
C LEU A 22 -11.62 14.49 8.80
N LYS A 23 -12.69 15.29 8.92
CA LYS A 23 -12.61 16.63 9.51
C LYS A 23 -12.15 16.57 10.96
N GLU A 24 -12.66 15.63 11.76
CA GLU A 24 -12.23 15.45 13.15
C GLU A 24 -10.76 15.02 13.22
N ALA A 25 -10.34 14.06 12.40
CA ALA A 25 -8.96 13.59 12.33
C ALA A 25 -7.98 14.71 11.94
N VAL A 26 -8.32 15.51 10.93
CA VAL A 26 -7.52 16.67 10.50
C VAL A 26 -7.47 17.73 11.60
N THR A 27 -8.62 18.02 12.23
CA THR A 27 -8.69 19.00 13.32
C THR A 27 -7.81 18.58 14.51
N PHE A 28 -7.84 17.29 14.87
CA PHE A 28 -6.97 16.72 15.90
C PHE A 28 -5.49 16.84 15.52
N TYR A 29 -5.13 16.50 14.29
CA TYR A 29 -3.76 16.58 13.81
C TYR A 29 -3.21 18.01 13.85
N VAL A 30 -3.96 18.98 13.32
CA VAL A 30 -3.55 20.39 13.22
C VAL A 30 -3.44 21.06 14.59
N LYS A 31 -4.27 20.66 15.57
CA LYS A 31 -4.20 21.19 16.94
C LYS A 31 -2.92 20.80 17.69
N ASN A 32 -2.24 19.74 17.28
CA ASN A 32 -1.11 19.17 17.99
C ASN A 32 0.22 19.39 17.24
N ILE A 33 0.78 20.60 17.29
CA ILE A 33 2.02 20.96 16.56
C ILE A 33 3.19 20.02 16.90
N ASN A 34 3.36 19.63 18.17
CA ASN A 34 4.38 18.66 18.57
C ASN A 34 4.20 17.32 17.86
N PHE A 35 2.95 16.86 17.70
CA PHE A 35 2.64 15.63 16.98
C PHE A 35 3.02 15.76 15.50
N ILE A 36 2.72 16.90 14.86
CA ILE A 36 3.11 17.17 13.46
C ILE A 36 4.64 17.10 13.30
N ILE A 37 5.38 17.79 14.16
CA ILE A 37 6.85 17.79 14.11
C ILE A 37 7.39 16.38 14.32
N PHE A 38 6.83 15.64 15.27
CA PHE A 38 7.26 14.27 15.55
C PHE A 38 6.98 13.32 14.37
N THR A 39 5.77 13.35 13.81
CA THR A 39 5.39 12.56 12.62
C THR A 39 6.27 12.91 11.42
N PHE A 40 6.64 14.18 11.26
CA PHE A 40 7.60 14.60 10.23
C PHE A 40 9.00 14.01 10.48
N LEU A 41 9.52 14.06 11.71
CA LEU A 41 10.84 13.53 12.04
C LEU A 41 10.93 12.01 11.88
N ILE A 42 9.90 11.27 12.29
CA ILE A 42 9.90 9.79 12.19
C ILE A 42 9.73 9.28 10.75
N SER A 43 9.06 10.05 9.89
CA SER A 43 8.89 9.71 8.47
C SER A 43 10.07 10.15 7.59
N LEU A 44 10.95 11.02 8.09
CA LEU A 44 12.11 11.54 7.36
C LEU A 44 13.05 10.45 6.81
N PRO A 45 13.42 9.39 7.58
CA PRO A 45 14.28 8.33 7.05
C PRO A 45 13.60 7.55 5.93
N PHE A 46 12.31 7.27 6.06
CA PHE A 46 11.51 6.63 5.02
C PHE A 46 11.49 7.47 3.74
N PHE A 47 11.24 8.78 3.87
CA PHE A 47 11.24 9.71 2.75
C PHE A 47 12.57 9.71 1.99
N PHE A 48 13.70 9.80 2.68
CA PHE A 48 15.01 9.80 2.01
C PHE A 48 15.31 8.48 1.31
N VAL A 49 14.99 7.34 1.94
CA VAL A 49 15.18 6.02 1.30
C VAL A 49 14.25 5.86 0.09
N MET A 50 13.02 6.35 0.16
CA MET A 50 12.09 6.34 -0.97
C MET A 50 12.62 7.19 -2.14
N VAL A 51 13.07 8.42 -1.89
CA VAL A 51 13.64 9.30 -2.93
C VAL A 51 14.88 8.66 -3.56
N TYR A 52 15.76 8.09 -2.74
CA TYR A 52 16.95 7.38 -3.22
C TYR A 52 16.58 6.16 -4.07
N PHE A 53 15.63 5.36 -3.61
CA PHE A 53 15.09 4.23 -4.36
C PHE A 53 14.53 4.66 -5.70
N GLU A 54 13.72 5.72 -5.75
CA GLU A 54 13.10 6.21 -6.98
C GLU A 54 14.14 6.68 -8.00
N ILE A 55 15.18 7.40 -7.55
CA ILE A 55 16.28 7.82 -8.44
C ILE A 55 16.96 6.60 -9.06
N LEU A 56 17.32 5.60 -8.24
CA LEU A 56 17.94 4.37 -8.73
C LEU A 56 17.00 3.57 -9.64
N PHE A 57 15.70 3.55 -9.33
CA PHE A 57 14.69 2.88 -10.13
C PHE A 57 14.59 3.49 -11.51
N GLN A 58 14.45 4.82 -11.59
CA GLN A 58 14.38 5.56 -12.85
C GLN A 58 15.65 5.41 -13.68
N GLU A 59 16.83 5.47 -13.05
CA GLU A 59 18.11 5.22 -13.73
C GLU A 59 18.16 3.81 -14.33
N THR A 60 17.77 2.80 -13.54
CA THR A 60 17.69 1.41 -13.99
C THR A 60 16.68 1.26 -15.14
N LEU A 61 15.51 1.90 -15.05
CA LEU A 61 14.48 1.87 -16.09
C LEU A 61 14.92 2.52 -17.38
N VAL A 62 15.72 3.58 -17.37
CA VAL A 62 16.26 4.21 -18.59
C VAL A 62 17.24 3.28 -19.31
N VAL A 63 18.02 2.51 -18.55
CA VAL A 63 18.98 1.53 -19.09
C VAL A 63 18.30 0.24 -19.56
N THR A 64 17.17 -0.12 -18.96
CA THR A 64 16.41 -1.36 -19.24
C THR A 64 15.92 -1.53 -20.69
N PRO A 65 15.34 -0.53 -21.39
CA PRO A 65 14.88 -0.70 -22.78
C PRO A 65 16.02 -0.95 -23.76
N GLU A 66 17.23 -0.45 -23.51
CA GLU A 66 18.41 -0.82 -24.31
C GLU A 66 18.78 -2.30 -24.16
N ILE A 67 18.45 -2.90 -23.02
CA ILE A 67 18.77 -4.28 -22.64
C ILE A 67 17.66 -5.26 -23.05
N ILE A 68 16.39 -4.90 -22.91
CA ILE A 68 15.25 -5.73 -23.37
C ILE A 68 15.34 -5.99 -24.88
N SER A 69 15.88 -5.04 -25.64
CA SER A 69 16.16 -5.21 -27.08
C SER A 69 17.18 -6.32 -27.41
N VAL A 70 17.88 -6.84 -26.39
CA VAL A 70 18.93 -7.86 -26.50
C VAL A 70 18.46 -9.23 -26.01
N LEU A 71 17.39 -9.31 -25.21
CA LEU A 71 16.85 -10.59 -24.78
C LEU A 71 16.20 -11.33 -25.97
N PRO A 72 16.36 -12.66 -26.07
CA PRO A 72 15.87 -13.46 -27.20
C PRO A 72 14.33 -13.53 -27.30
N PHE A 73 13.61 -12.87 -26.40
CA PHE A 73 12.14 -12.78 -26.39
C PHE A 73 11.61 -11.60 -27.22
N HIS A 74 12.47 -10.68 -27.67
CA HIS A 74 12.06 -9.61 -28.57
C HIS A 74 12.06 -10.11 -30.02
N GLU A 75 11.04 -10.91 -30.38
CA GLU A 75 10.71 -11.13 -31.78
C GLU A 75 10.32 -9.78 -32.39
N ARG A 76 11.31 -9.14 -33.02
CA ARG A 76 11.12 -8.00 -33.92
C ARG A 76 10.06 -8.41 -34.93
N SER A 77 8.85 -7.86 -34.84
CA SER A 77 7.82 -8.08 -35.84
C SER A 77 8.36 -7.61 -37.19
N TYR A 78 8.72 -8.55 -38.05
CA TYR A 78 9.23 -8.30 -39.40
C TYR A 78 8.14 -7.66 -40.26
N PHE A 79 8.25 -6.35 -40.47
CA PHE A 79 7.72 -5.69 -41.65
C PHE A 79 8.84 -4.81 -42.25
N GLY A 80 9.31 -5.20 -43.45
CA GLY A 80 9.92 -4.27 -44.41
C GLY A 80 11.45 -4.19 -44.48
N PHE A 81 12.02 -5.08 -45.32
CA PHE A 81 13.01 -4.82 -46.38
C PHE A 81 14.36 -4.09 -46.13
N TYR A 82 15.40 -4.73 -46.70
CA TYR A 82 16.76 -4.27 -47.09
C TYR A 82 17.87 -4.16 -46.03
N SER A 83 18.69 -5.23 -46.03
CA SER A 83 20.16 -5.29 -45.97
C SER A 83 20.94 -4.18 -45.24
N MET A 84 21.62 -4.54 -44.15
CA MET A 84 23.08 -4.68 -44.19
C MET A 84 23.61 -5.35 -42.92
N ASP A 85 24.74 -6.02 -43.07
CA ASP A 85 25.56 -6.58 -42.00
C ASP A 85 25.57 -5.69 -40.75
N THR A 86 25.01 -6.19 -39.67
CA THR A 86 25.30 -5.66 -38.33
C THR A 86 25.80 -6.82 -37.52
N TYR A 87 27.12 -6.81 -37.30
CA TYR A 87 27.82 -7.40 -36.15
C TYR A 87 26.82 -7.84 -35.08
N ILE A 88 26.74 -9.15 -34.83
CA ILE A 88 26.20 -9.69 -33.59
C ILE A 88 27.17 -9.21 -32.50
N THR A 89 27.05 -7.93 -32.15
CA THR A 89 27.59 -7.40 -30.93
C THR A 89 26.65 -8.00 -29.90
N THR A 90 27.07 -9.10 -29.28
CA THR A 90 26.48 -9.57 -28.03
C THR A 90 26.51 -8.37 -27.08
N LYS A 91 25.42 -7.60 -27.04
CA LYS A 91 25.23 -6.53 -26.07
C LYS A 91 25.14 -7.21 -24.71
N SER A 92 26.27 -7.51 -24.09
CA SER A 92 26.29 -7.96 -22.71
C SER A 92 25.73 -6.83 -21.85
N PHE A 93 24.94 -7.17 -20.83
CA PHE A 93 24.57 -6.23 -19.78
C PHE A 93 25.81 -5.41 -19.37
N SER A 94 25.64 -4.11 -19.16
CA SER A 94 26.71 -3.34 -18.52
C SER A 94 27.03 -4.04 -17.19
N LYS A 95 28.32 -4.13 -16.85
CA LYS A 95 28.75 -4.80 -15.61
C LYS A 95 28.08 -4.20 -14.36
N ASP A 96 27.60 -2.96 -14.48
CA ASP A 96 26.98 -2.18 -13.41
C ASP A 96 25.46 -2.41 -13.30
N TYR A 97 24.80 -2.98 -14.32
CA TYR A 97 23.35 -3.19 -14.31
C TYR A 97 22.87 -4.23 -13.30
N LEU A 98 23.51 -5.41 -13.26
CA LEU A 98 23.12 -6.47 -12.32
C LEU A 98 23.31 -6.04 -10.85
N PRO A 99 24.45 -5.43 -10.46
CA PRO A 99 24.60 -4.85 -9.13
C PRO A 99 23.52 -3.82 -8.79
N ALA A 100 23.21 -2.90 -9.70
CA ALA A 100 22.15 -1.90 -9.49
C ALA A 100 20.78 -2.54 -9.29
N LEU A 101 20.43 -3.56 -10.08
CA LEU A 101 19.17 -4.29 -9.95
C LEU A 101 19.08 -5.10 -8.64
N VAL A 102 20.17 -5.74 -8.22
CA VAL A 102 20.25 -6.43 -6.92
C VAL A 102 20.09 -5.43 -5.77
N GLN A 103 20.76 -4.28 -5.87
CA GLN A 103 20.65 -3.20 -4.89
C GLN A 103 19.23 -2.65 -4.81
N LEU A 104 18.58 -2.44 -5.94
CA LEU A 104 17.20 -1.98 -6.03
C LEU A 104 16.23 -2.96 -5.35
N ILE A 105 16.35 -4.25 -5.66
CA ILE A 105 15.55 -5.31 -5.03
C ILE A 105 15.77 -5.33 -3.51
N PHE A 106 17.02 -5.22 -3.07
CA PHE A 106 17.35 -5.22 -1.65
C PHE A 106 16.73 -4.02 -0.92
N ILE A 107 16.86 -2.82 -1.48
CA ILE A 107 16.29 -1.58 -0.92
C ILE A 107 14.76 -1.67 -0.83
N TYR A 108 14.13 -2.19 -1.88
CA TYR A 108 12.68 -2.36 -1.90
C TYR A 108 12.21 -3.36 -0.83
N LEU A 109 12.80 -4.55 -0.77
CA LEU A 109 12.32 -5.63 0.09
C LEU A 109 12.51 -5.36 1.59
N VAL A 110 13.59 -4.67 1.97
CA VAL A 110 13.99 -4.58 3.39
C VAL A 110 13.84 -3.16 3.95
N PRO A 111 14.74 -2.20 3.65
CA PRO A 111 14.72 -0.92 4.34
C PRO A 111 13.47 -0.10 4.05
N LEU A 112 12.91 -0.15 2.84
CA LEU A 112 11.71 0.62 2.50
C LEU A 112 10.51 0.16 3.35
N HIS A 113 10.19 -1.13 3.32
CA HIS A 113 9.07 -1.69 4.08
C HIS A 113 9.27 -1.61 5.59
N VAL A 114 10.49 -1.80 6.09
CA VAL A 114 10.78 -1.67 7.53
C VAL A 114 10.60 -0.22 7.99
N LEU A 115 11.09 0.76 7.24
CA LEU A 115 10.95 2.18 7.59
C LEU A 115 9.50 2.65 7.50
N GLU A 116 8.77 2.24 6.47
CA GLU A 116 7.33 2.49 6.34
C GLU A 116 6.58 1.95 7.56
N PHE A 117 6.79 0.68 7.88
CA PHE A 117 6.20 0.02 9.05
C PHE A 117 6.52 0.75 10.36
N CYS A 118 7.80 1.05 10.62
CA CYS A 118 8.21 1.75 11.83
C CYS A 118 7.53 3.12 11.94
N SER A 119 7.48 3.89 10.85
CA SER A 119 6.85 5.20 10.84
C SER A 119 5.34 5.13 11.09
N ALA A 120 4.66 4.14 10.50
CA ALA A 120 3.23 3.93 10.66
C ALA A 120 2.87 3.50 12.09
N VAL A 121 3.55 2.47 12.62
CA VAL A 121 3.29 1.95 13.98
C VAL A 121 3.51 3.01 15.04
N VAL A 122 4.64 3.73 14.97
CA VAL A 122 4.96 4.80 15.92
C VAL A 122 3.94 5.93 15.85
N THR A 123 3.49 6.31 14.64
CA THR A 123 2.49 7.36 14.47
C THR A 123 1.13 6.96 15.03
N VAL A 124 0.67 5.73 14.76
CA VAL A 124 -0.62 5.21 15.25
C VAL A 124 -0.61 5.05 16.77
N ASP A 125 0.45 4.47 17.32
CA ASP A 125 0.61 4.27 18.76
C ASP A 125 0.58 5.61 19.48
N LEU A 126 1.33 6.60 18.98
CA LEU A 126 1.38 7.92 19.59
C LEU A 126 0.07 8.68 19.45
N ALA A 127 -0.59 8.60 18.28
CA ALA A 127 -1.92 9.18 18.09
C ALA A 127 -2.93 8.61 19.08
N SER A 128 -2.88 7.31 19.36
CA SER A 128 -3.77 6.64 20.31
C SER A 128 -3.56 7.16 21.73
N LYS A 129 -2.30 7.28 22.16
CA LYS A 129 -1.90 7.79 23.47
C LYS A 129 -2.32 9.25 23.63
N LEU A 130 -2.08 10.08 22.62
CA LEU A 130 -2.44 11.49 22.61
C LEU A 130 -3.96 11.74 22.64
N ARG A 131 -4.76 10.80 22.12
CA ARG A 131 -6.23 10.86 22.22
C ARG A 131 -6.75 10.42 23.60
N SER A 132 -6.01 9.54 24.30
CA SER A 132 -6.36 9.02 25.62
C SER A 132 -5.86 9.86 26.80
N GLU A 133 -4.70 10.50 26.65
CA GLU A 133 -4.11 11.40 27.64
C GLU A 133 -4.47 12.85 27.30
N GLU A 134 -4.76 13.64 28.33
CA GLU A 134 -5.27 15.01 28.20
C GLU A 134 -4.26 15.96 27.52
N ASN A 135 -4.33 15.98 26.18
CA ASN A 135 -3.95 17.01 25.21
C ASN A 135 -2.55 17.66 25.16
N ASN A 136 -1.58 17.34 26.04
CA ASN A 136 -0.26 17.99 25.93
C ASN A 136 0.92 17.06 26.24
N MET A 137 1.33 16.24 25.25
CA MET A 137 2.65 15.61 25.26
C MET A 137 3.73 16.54 24.72
N SER A 138 4.86 16.61 25.41
CA SER A 138 6.08 17.24 24.86
C SER A 138 6.75 16.31 23.83
N LEU A 139 7.49 16.88 22.88
CA LEU A 139 8.26 16.10 21.89
C LEU A 139 9.19 15.07 22.55
N LYS A 140 9.81 15.41 23.68
CA LYS A 140 10.69 14.52 24.42
C LYS A 140 9.93 13.32 24.99
N ASP A 141 8.73 13.54 25.48
CA ASP A 141 7.87 12.48 26.01
C ASP A 141 7.38 11.55 24.89
N MET A 142 7.09 12.11 23.70
CA MET A 142 6.74 11.33 22.50
C MET A 142 7.86 10.37 22.11
N PHE A 143 9.10 10.84 22.02
CA PHE A 143 10.26 9.97 21.73
C PHE A 143 10.42 8.86 22.78
N LYS A 144 10.30 9.20 24.07
CA LYS A 144 10.44 8.22 25.16
C LYS A 144 9.34 7.16 25.14
N ARG A 145 8.11 7.52 24.76
CA ARG A 145 6.93 6.63 24.78
C ARG A 145 6.66 5.88 23.48
N SER A 146 7.29 6.28 22.37
CA SER A 146 7.12 5.69 21.04
C SER A 146 7.71 4.29 20.85
N ILE A 147 8.53 3.82 21.80
CA ILE A 147 9.29 2.56 21.67
C ILE A 147 8.70 1.50 22.61
N ASP A 148 7.43 1.13 22.41
CA ASP A 148 6.93 -0.10 23.02
C ASP A 148 7.30 -1.30 22.13
N MET A 149 8.39 -1.97 22.49
CA MET A 149 8.92 -3.10 21.74
C MET A 149 7.95 -4.29 21.67
N SER A 150 7.01 -4.40 22.60
CA SER A 150 6.00 -5.48 22.59
C SER A 150 4.98 -5.28 21.47
N ILE A 151 4.47 -4.05 21.33
CA ILE A 151 3.53 -3.64 20.27
C ILE A 151 4.21 -3.71 18.90
N ILE A 152 5.45 -3.25 18.79
CA ILE A 152 6.23 -3.30 17.55
C ILE A 152 6.42 -4.76 17.09
N LYS A 153 6.82 -5.67 17.99
CA LYS A 153 7.01 -7.08 17.64
C LYS A 153 5.73 -7.76 17.18
N GLY A 154 4.62 -7.54 17.88
CA GLY A 154 3.34 -8.11 17.49
C GLY A 154 2.85 -7.56 16.16
N THR A 155 2.92 -6.25 15.98
CA THR A 155 2.48 -5.59 14.74
C THR A 155 3.39 -5.96 13.56
N PHE A 156 4.67 -6.26 13.80
CA PHE A 156 5.60 -6.73 12.78
C PHE A 156 5.15 -8.07 12.18
N ILE A 157 4.61 -8.98 13.00
CA ILE A 157 4.03 -10.23 12.50
C ILE A 157 2.85 -9.93 11.57
N THR A 158 1.95 -9.02 11.95
CA THR A 158 0.85 -8.57 11.07
C THR A 158 1.43 -8.05 9.75
N SER A 159 2.39 -7.13 9.80
CA SER A 159 3.05 -6.55 8.62
C SER A 159 3.69 -7.59 7.71
N LEU A 160 4.28 -8.67 8.25
CA LEU A 160 4.82 -9.75 7.43
C LEU A 160 3.74 -10.49 6.65
N TYR A 161 2.59 -10.78 7.27
CA TYR A 161 1.44 -11.36 6.55
C TYR A 161 0.94 -10.41 5.46
N MET A 162 0.87 -9.10 5.74
CA MET A 162 0.46 -8.09 4.77
C MET A 162 1.41 -8.07 3.57
N LEU A 163 2.71 -7.98 3.85
CA LEU A 163 3.75 -7.89 2.84
C LEU A 163 3.75 -9.13 1.95
N PHE A 164 3.61 -10.32 2.55
CA PHE A 164 3.50 -11.57 1.81
C PHE A 164 2.28 -11.56 0.87
N LEU A 165 1.11 -11.21 1.38
CA LEU A 165 -0.14 -11.21 0.61
C LEU A 165 -0.12 -10.14 -0.51
N SER A 166 0.44 -8.97 -0.23
CA SER A 166 0.63 -7.89 -1.20
C SER A 166 1.63 -8.28 -2.29
N THR A 167 2.75 -8.91 -1.92
CA THR A 167 3.75 -9.39 -2.89
C THR A 167 3.18 -10.49 -3.79
N CYS A 168 2.40 -11.42 -3.25
CA CYS A 168 1.70 -12.43 -4.05
C CYS A 168 0.77 -11.81 -5.09
N LEU A 169 0.01 -10.77 -4.70
CA LEU A 169 -0.85 -10.05 -5.63
C LEU A 169 -0.02 -9.30 -6.68
N LEU A 170 0.99 -8.56 -6.27
CA LEU A 170 1.89 -7.82 -7.18
C LEU A 170 2.61 -8.72 -8.18
N ILE A 171 2.98 -9.95 -7.82
CA ILE A 171 3.56 -10.92 -8.77
C ILE A 171 2.49 -11.45 -9.73
N ALA A 172 1.25 -11.65 -9.25
CA ALA A 172 0.15 -12.09 -10.10
C ALA A 172 -0.19 -11.06 -11.20
N PHE A 173 -0.01 -9.76 -10.95
CA PHE A 173 -0.29 -8.67 -11.92
C PHE A 173 0.49 -8.82 -13.25
N PRO A 174 1.85 -8.79 -13.28
CA PRO A 174 2.62 -8.96 -14.52
C PRO A 174 2.41 -10.34 -15.15
N TRP A 175 2.18 -11.37 -14.33
CA TRP A 175 1.89 -12.71 -14.83
C TRP A 175 0.59 -12.74 -15.65
N THR A 176 -0.48 -12.12 -15.16
CA THR A 176 -1.74 -12.00 -15.90
C THR A 176 -1.57 -11.15 -17.15
N GLU A 177 -0.86 -10.02 -17.08
CA GLU A 177 -0.60 -9.15 -18.24
C GLU A 177 0.21 -9.85 -19.33
N SER A 178 1.26 -10.61 -18.98
CA SER A 178 2.08 -11.36 -19.93
C SER A 178 1.28 -12.44 -20.65
N ASN A 179 0.36 -13.11 -19.96
CA ASN A 179 -0.51 -14.12 -20.58
C ASN A 179 -1.58 -13.47 -21.47
N CYS A 180 -2.11 -12.32 -21.06
CA CYS A 180 -3.01 -11.50 -21.87
C CYS A 180 -2.34 -11.00 -23.16
N TYR A 181 -1.07 -10.60 -23.14
CA TYR A 181 -0.32 -10.22 -24.36
C TYR A 181 -0.27 -11.34 -25.41
N SER A 182 -0.26 -12.60 -25.01
CA SER A 182 -0.33 -13.71 -25.97
C SER A 182 -1.70 -13.76 -26.68
N PHE A 183 -2.79 -13.41 -25.98
CA PHE A 183 -4.13 -13.24 -26.55
C PHE A 183 -4.28 -11.97 -27.41
N PHE A 184 -3.56 -10.89 -27.08
CA PHE A 184 -3.49 -9.63 -27.87
C PHE A 184 -3.09 -9.89 -29.32
N ARG A 185 -2.20 -10.86 -29.55
CA ARG A 185 -1.72 -11.24 -30.89
C ARG A 185 -2.81 -11.84 -31.79
N VAL A 186 -3.92 -12.32 -31.20
CA VAL A 186 -4.96 -13.09 -31.90
C VAL A 186 -6.22 -12.27 -32.21
N PHE A 187 -6.63 -11.34 -31.33
CA PHE A 187 -7.97 -10.72 -31.39
C PHE A 187 -8.02 -9.24 -31.82
N GLY A 188 -6.88 -8.58 -32.04
CA GLY A 188 -6.80 -7.23 -32.59
C GLY A 188 -6.76 -6.09 -31.54
N TYR A 189 -6.14 -4.97 -31.90
CA TYR A 189 -5.58 -4.02 -30.93
C TYR A 189 -6.59 -3.15 -30.15
N ARG A 190 -7.68 -2.69 -30.76
CA ARG A 190 -8.61 -1.72 -30.16
C ARG A 190 -9.49 -2.34 -29.07
N ILE A 191 -10.13 -3.47 -29.39
CA ILE A 191 -11.06 -4.14 -28.49
C ILE A 191 -10.30 -4.70 -27.29
N PHE A 192 -9.12 -5.27 -27.52
CA PHE A 192 -8.27 -5.81 -26.48
C PHE A 192 -7.76 -4.74 -25.51
N PHE A 193 -7.34 -3.58 -25.99
CA PHE A 193 -6.89 -2.47 -25.13
C PHE A 193 -7.99 -2.04 -24.15
N VAL A 194 -9.23 -1.93 -24.62
CA VAL A 194 -10.38 -1.58 -23.77
C VAL A 194 -10.65 -2.67 -22.72
N ILE A 195 -10.58 -3.94 -23.12
CA ILE A 195 -10.77 -5.08 -22.18
C ILE A 195 -9.67 -5.09 -21.11
N CYS A 196 -8.42 -4.91 -21.49
CA CYS A 196 -7.30 -4.84 -20.56
C CYS A 196 -7.41 -3.66 -19.61
N PHE A 197 -7.80 -2.48 -20.12
CA PHE A 197 -8.01 -1.31 -19.27
C PHE A 197 -9.11 -1.54 -18.24
N LEU A 198 -10.24 -2.15 -18.64
CA LEU A 198 -11.31 -2.51 -17.72
C LEU A 198 -10.89 -3.57 -16.69
N ALA A 199 -10.11 -4.57 -17.12
CA ALA A 199 -9.57 -5.59 -16.23
C ALA A 199 -8.60 -4.97 -15.21
N PHE A 200 -7.70 -4.10 -15.67
CA PHE A 200 -6.79 -3.34 -14.83
C PHE A 200 -7.54 -2.46 -13.82
N ALA A 201 -8.55 -1.71 -14.26
CA ALA A 201 -9.35 -0.87 -13.38
C ALA A 201 -10.08 -1.69 -12.29
N LYS A 202 -10.66 -2.84 -12.65
CA LYS A 202 -11.27 -3.77 -11.67
C LYS A 202 -10.25 -4.32 -10.68
N LEU A 203 -9.08 -4.71 -11.16
CA LEU A 203 -8.04 -5.28 -10.32
C LEU A 203 -7.45 -4.21 -9.38
N LEU A 204 -7.29 -2.98 -9.86
CA LEU A 204 -6.91 -1.83 -9.05
C LEU A 204 -7.94 -1.54 -7.95
N MET A 205 -9.24 -1.59 -8.29
CA MET A 205 -10.31 -1.40 -7.31
C MET A 205 -10.24 -2.45 -6.19
N ILE A 206 -10.06 -3.72 -6.57
CA ILE A 206 -9.86 -4.83 -5.62
C ILE A 206 -8.62 -4.56 -4.76
N TYR A 207 -7.48 -4.23 -5.38
CA TYR A 207 -6.25 -3.92 -4.65
C TYR A 207 -6.44 -2.78 -3.64
N LEU A 208 -7.15 -1.70 -4.01
CA LEU A 208 -7.42 -0.59 -3.11
C LEU A 208 -8.28 -1.02 -1.91
N GLU A 209 -9.31 -1.84 -2.12
CA GLU A 209 -10.12 -2.40 -1.03
C GLU A 209 -9.29 -3.25 -0.08
N TRP A 210 -8.45 -4.15 -0.63
CA TRP A 210 -7.53 -4.94 0.16
C TRP A 210 -6.50 -4.07 0.90
N SER A 211 -5.97 -3.02 0.27
CA SER A 211 -5.03 -2.09 0.90
C SER A 211 -5.64 -1.35 2.09
N ALA A 212 -6.93 -1.01 2.02
CA ALA A 212 -7.65 -0.38 3.13
C ALA A 212 -7.78 -1.35 4.31
N ILE A 213 -8.17 -2.61 4.04
CA ILE A 213 -8.21 -3.68 5.06
C ILE A 213 -6.81 -3.88 5.66
N TRP A 214 -5.78 -3.79 4.83
CA TRP A 214 -4.41 -3.98 5.24
C TRP A 214 -3.87 -2.88 6.15
N ASN A 215 -4.13 -1.63 5.79
CA ASN A 215 -3.75 -0.49 6.63
C ASN A 215 -4.53 -0.51 7.95
N MET A 216 -5.81 -0.90 7.92
CA MET A 216 -6.61 -1.05 9.13
C MET A 216 -6.14 -2.20 10.02
N SER A 217 -5.55 -3.27 9.48
CA SER A 217 -5.03 -4.36 10.32
C SER A 217 -3.83 -3.93 11.15
N ILE A 218 -2.98 -3.02 10.63
CA ILE A 218 -1.90 -2.39 11.39
C ILE A 218 -2.48 -1.55 12.53
N VAL A 219 -3.51 -0.75 12.25
CA VAL A 219 -4.17 0.08 13.28
C VAL A 219 -4.78 -0.81 14.38
N VAL A 220 -5.50 -1.86 14.00
CA VAL A 220 -6.05 -2.86 14.94
C VAL A 220 -4.94 -3.52 15.75
N SER A 221 -3.82 -3.89 15.13
CA SER A 221 -2.69 -4.48 15.85
C SER A 221 -2.09 -3.57 16.90
N VAL A 222 -1.98 -2.27 16.61
CA VAL A 222 -1.47 -1.30 17.57
C VAL A 222 -2.47 -1.04 18.68
N LEU A 223 -3.75 -0.85 18.35
CA LEU A 223 -4.78 -0.43 19.30
C LEU A 223 -5.32 -1.57 20.17
N GLU A 224 -5.59 -2.72 19.57
CA GLU A 224 -6.27 -3.85 20.23
C GLU A 224 -5.28 -4.91 20.71
N GLY A 225 -4.00 -4.82 20.33
CA GLY A 225 -2.98 -5.82 20.67
C GLY A 225 -3.25 -7.20 20.03
N VAL A 226 -4.07 -7.26 18.98
CA VAL A 226 -4.37 -8.46 18.20
C VAL A 226 -3.44 -8.51 17.00
N TYR A 227 -2.75 -9.64 16.75
CA TYR A 227 -1.69 -9.72 15.75
C TYR A 227 -1.95 -10.77 14.65
N GLY A 228 -1.23 -10.61 13.53
CA GLY A 228 -1.26 -11.55 12.40
C GLY A 228 -2.65 -11.69 11.77
N VAL A 229 -3.07 -12.93 11.57
CA VAL A 229 -4.38 -13.28 10.96
C VAL A 229 -5.55 -12.78 11.80
N GLY A 230 -5.40 -12.67 13.13
CA GLY A 230 -6.42 -12.13 14.02
C GLY A 230 -6.74 -10.67 13.67
N ALA A 231 -5.70 -9.85 13.51
CA ALA A 231 -5.83 -8.44 13.17
C ALA A 231 -6.50 -8.23 11.81
N LEU A 232 -6.09 -9.04 10.83
CA LEU A 232 -6.68 -9.07 9.49
C LEU A 232 -8.18 -9.39 9.52
N ARG A 233 -8.59 -10.36 10.34
CA ARG A 233 -10.01 -10.75 10.47
C ARG A 233 -10.85 -9.61 11.06
N VAL A 234 -10.34 -8.96 12.10
CA VAL A 234 -11.03 -7.84 12.75
C VAL A 234 -11.13 -6.65 11.79
N ALA A 235 -10.03 -6.30 11.11
CA ALA A 235 -10.02 -5.23 10.10
C ALA A 235 -11.00 -5.51 8.94
N TYR A 236 -11.04 -6.76 8.46
CA TYR A 236 -12.01 -7.19 7.45
C TYR A 236 -13.46 -7.02 7.92
N PHE A 237 -13.75 -7.40 9.17
CA PHE A 237 -15.08 -7.24 9.74
C PHE A 237 -15.49 -5.77 9.85
N PHE A 238 -14.59 -4.88 10.31
CA PHE A 238 -14.84 -3.44 10.34
C PHE A 238 -15.08 -2.86 8.94
N SER A 239 -14.28 -3.27 7.94
CA SER A 239 -14.42 -2.81 6.56
C SER A 239 -15.77 -3.22 5.94
N ARG A 240 -16.23 -4.45 6.19
CA ARG A 240 -17.53 -4.94 5.69
C ARG A 240 -18.74 -4.45 6.48
N GLY A 241 -18.58 -4.22 7.79
CA GLY A 241 -19.64 -3.70 8.65
C GLY A 241 -20.13 -2.34 8.19
N ASN A 242 -19.22 -1.48 7.71
CA ASN A 242 -19.56 -0.19 7.14
C ASN A 242 -20.23 -0.31 5.74
N GLN A 243 -19.75 -1.21 4.88
CA GLN A 243 -20.33 -1.41 3.53
C GLN A 243 -21.82 -1.79 3.57
N LYS A 244 -22.24 -2.67 4.49
CA LYS A 244 -23.65 -3.11 4.58
C LYS A 244 -24.60 -1.98 5.01
N VAL A 245 -24.11 -1.07 5.84
CA VAL A 245 -24.88 0.08 6.33
C VAL A 245 -25.03 1.16 5.25
N ASP A 246 -24.04 1.28 4.35
CA ASP A 246 -24.11 2.19 3.20
C ASP A 246 -24.99 1.64 2.07
N GLU A 247 -25.01 0.31 1.87
CA GLU A 247 -25.84 -0.36 0.87
C GLU A 247 -27.34 -0.36 1.23
N GLU A 248 -27.68 -0.39 2.53
CA GLU A 248 -29.05 -0.20 3.02
C GLU A 248 -29.49 1.27 2.85
N LEU A 249 -28.62 2.24 3.15
CA LEU A 249 -28.95 3.66 2.94
C LEU A 249 -29.11 4.06 1.47
N GLY A 250 -28.35 3.44 0.57
CA GLY A 250 -28.48 3.65 -0.88
C GLY A 250 -29.82 3.17 -1.42
N LYS A 251 -30.37 2.08 -0.87
CA LYS A 251 -31.68 1.53 -1.25
C LYS A 251 -32.85 2.32 -0.68
N ASP A 252 -32.66 2.94 0.49
CA ASP A 252 -33.68 3.81 1.07
C ASP A 252 -33.83 5.13 0.30
N LEU A 253 -32.74 5.65 -0.30
CA LEU A 253 -32.78 6.85 -1.14
C LEU A 253 -33.32 6.62 -2.56
N GLU A 254 -33.28 5.38 -3.07
CA GLU A 254 -33.81 5.01 -4.39
C GLU A 254 -35.30 4.64 -4.36
N ASN A 255 -35.84 4.33 -3.17
CA ASN A 255 -37.29 4.08 -2.97
C ASN A 255 -38.10 5.36 -2.65
N ASP A 256 -37.44 6.49 -2.41
CA ASP A 256 -38.06 7.79 -2.09
C ASP A 256 -37.97 8.81 -3.24
N SER A 257 -37.60 8.39 -4.46
CA SER A 257 -37.64 9.20 -5.70
C SER A 257 -38.67 8.69 -6.70
#